data_AF-D2H0D8-F1
#
_entry.id   AF-D2H0D8-F1
#
_cell.length_a   1.000
_cell.length_b   1.000
_cell.length_c   1.000
_cell.angle_alpha   90.00
_cell.angle_beta   90.00
_cell.angle_gamma   90.00
#
_symmetry.space_group_name_H-M   'P 1'
#
loop_
_entity.id
_entity.type
_entity.pdbx_description
1 polymer ?
#
loop_
_entity_poly.entity_id
_entity_poly.type
_entity_poly.pdbx_seq_one_letter_code
_entity_poly.pdbx_strand_id
1 'polypeptide(L)'
;LDFLPPGPHHFGGVAGLQETIQMFKSHVENSSTWSMEIQMLTCRVDNVSSQIQVLSGHLENASVDIQMVKDVLKEANTLSFQTQMLKSSMEGAGADIQKLKGDLEKANALNSQTHSFLKSSLENASFGLHMLSGGLENANAEIAILKAGLKMANAQAQWANSSLKNANAQIQVLRGQLIGVNDLKTQNQVLRSNLEGANAEIQRVKGSLQNANALNSQTQTFLRGSLDNTSSEIQLLRGHFKRAGDEIHLLKTDLETVTAQAQVTSNRLEQMDAQIQLLKTELENASALDSKIRVLSGYLKNASRAIQTLKQGMKAASALGSKLQVLESNQQKASAEIRQLKADLENTKTLTTKIQEEQSRLETVCVALGSQEQLQRTQNQLLQLILQGWNVYGGSLYYFSHVKKSWHEAERFCVSQGAHLASVTSEEEQAYLIKFTSTSYHWIGLTDSGKEGSWRWVDGTPFSVTQSTA
;
A
#
# COMPACT_ATOMS: atom_id res chain seq x y z
N LEU A 1 30.21 -143.80 -63.68
CA LEU A 1 29.68 -144.58 -64.83
C LEU A 1 28.54 -143.78 -65.41
N ASP A 2 28.78 -143.29 -66.62
CA ASP A 2 27.98 -142.36 -67.41
C ASP A 2 26.55 -142.84 -67.70
N PHE A 3 25.62 -141.90 -67.92
CA PHE A 3 25.07 -141.56 -69.25
C PHE A 3 23.86 -140.59 -69.14
N LEU A 4 23.97 -139.46 -69.85
CA LEU A 4 22.92 -138.50 -70.25
C LEU A 4 22.58 -138.75 -71.75
N PRO A 5 21.59 -138.11 -72.42
CA PRO A 5 20.27 -137.53 -72.07
C PRO A 5 19.19 -137.96 -73.15
N PRO A 6 18.08 -137.25 -73.54
CA PRO A 6 17.86 -135.81 -73.82
C PRO A 6 16.56 -135.16 -73.23
N GLY A 7 16.46 -133.81 -73.26
CA GLY A 7 15.27 -133.00 -72.87
C GLY A 7 14.11 -133.01 -73.89
N PRO A 8 13.00 -132.25 -73.75
CA PRO A 8 12.98 -130.77 -73.65
C PRO A 8 11.84 -130.02 -72.86
N HIS A 9 12.08 -128.72 -72.58
CA HIS A 9 11.22 -127.49 -72.52
C HIS A 9 9.91 -127.28 -71.68
N HIS A 10 9.99 -126.24 -70.81
CA HIS A 10 9.05 -125.13 -70.47
C HIS A 10 7.51 -125.30 -70.34
N PHE A 11 6.95 -124.96 -69.15
CA PHE A 11 6.05 -123.80 -68.89
C PHE A 11 5.61 -123.78 -67.41
N GLY A 12 5.93 -122.71 -66.66
CA GLY A 12 5.60 -122.57 -65.23
C GLY A 12 5.70 -121.12 -64.76
N GLY A 13 5.04 -120.19 -65.47
CA GLY A 13 5.15 -118.74 -65.26
C GLY A 13 3.94 -118.05 -64.61
N VAL A 14 2.94 -118.80 -64.14
CA VAL A 14 1.66 -118.19 -63.70
C VAL A 14 1.53 -118.11 -62.17
N ALA A 15 2.12 -119.04 -61.41
CA ALA A 15 1.99 -119.06 -59.95
C ALA A 15 2.84 -117.97 -59.24
N GLY A 16 4.08 -117.76 -59.67
CA GLY A 16 4.96 -116.74 -59.08
C GLY A 16 4.48 -115.32 -59.34
N LEU A 17 3.90 -115.05 -60.53
CA LEU A 17 3.36 -113.74 -60.89
C LEU A 17 2.15 -113.36 -60.03
N GLN A 18 1.36 -114.33 -59.58
CA GLN A 18 0.17 -114.11 -58.77
C GLN A 18 0.51 -113.78 -57.31
N GLU A 19 1.55 -114.37 -56.73
CA GLU A 19 2.07 -114.00 -55.40
C GLU A 19 2.70 -112.61 -55.37
N THR A 20 3.48 -112.23 -56.41
CA THR A 20 4.05 -110.89 -56.50
C THR A 20 2.98 -109.82 -56.70
N ILE A 21 1.93 -110.12 -57.48
CA ILE A 21 0.76 -109.23 -57.64
C ILE A 21 0.02 -109.08 -56.30
N GLN A 22 -0.17 -110.15 -55.53
CA GLN A 22 -0.83 -110.09 -54.22
C GLN A 22 -0.02 -109.26 -53.20
N MET A 23 1.31 -109.43 -53.16
CA MET A 23 2.21 -108.61 -52.34
C MET A 23 2.19 -107.15 -52.75
N PHE A 24 2.25 -106.86 -54.07
CA PHE A 24 2.20 -105.50 -54.59
C PHE A 24 0.85 -104.84 -54.29
N LYS A 25 -0.25 -105.61 -54.35
CA LYS A 25 -1.59 -105.14 -53.97
C LYS A 25 -1.69 -104.81 -52.48
N SER A 26 -1.08 -105.61 -51.59
CA SER A 26 -1.00 -105.30 -50.16
C SER A 26 -0.14 -104.06 -49.87
N HIS A 27 0.93 -103.83 -50.64
CA HIS A 27 1.77 -102.62 -50.55
C HIS A 27 1.04 -101.37 -51.07
N VAL A 28 0.21 -101.52 -52.11
CA VAL A 28 -0.65 -100.45 -52.64
C VAL A 28 -1.81 -100.15 -51.68
N GLU A 29 -2.39 -101.16 -51.02
CA GLU A 29 -3.39 -100.97 -49.96
C GLU A 29 -2.77 -100.29 -48.71
N ASN A 30 -1.53 -100.64 -48.33
CA ASN A 30 -0.79 -99.93 -47.28
C ASN A 30 -0.45 -98.49 -47.67
N SER A 31 -0.12 -98.20 -48.94
CA SER A 31 0.14 -96.83 -49.41
C SER A 31 -1.02 -95.86 -49.13
N SER A 32 -2.27 -96.35 -49.26
CA SER A 32 -3.46 -95.58 -48.90
C SER A 32 -3.58 -95.29 -47.39
N THR A 33 -3.13 -96.24 -46.55
CA THR A 33 -3.12 -96.10 -45.08
C THR A 33 -2.06 -95.09 -44.64
N TRP A 34 -0.85 -95.15 -45.21
CA TRP A 34 0.22 -94.18 -44.94
C TRP A 34 -0.15 -92.78 -45.43
N SER A 35 -0.86 -92.67 -46.56
CA SER A 35 -1.39 -91.39 -47.05
C SER A 35 -2.40 -90.77 -46.07
N MET A 36 -3.30 -91.58 -45.49
CA MET A 36 -4.24 -91.13 -44.46
C MET A 36 -3.55 -90.72 -43.16
N GLU A 37 -2.52 -91.46 -42.71
CA GLU A 37 -1.74 -91.10 -41.52
C GLU A 37 -0.94 -89.80 -41.71
N ILE A 38 -0.32 -89.61 -42.89
CA ILE A 38 0.35 -88.37 -43.26
C ILE A 38 -0.65 -87.21 -43.30
N GLN A 39 -1.83 -87.38 -43.90
CA GLN A 39 -2.87 -86.35 -43.89
C GLN A 39 -3.35 -86.01 -42.47
N MET A 40 -3.49 -87.02 -41.60
CA MET A 40 -3.87 -86.81 -40.20
C MET A 40 -2.78 -86.07 -39.41
N LEU A 41 -1.51 -86.39 -39.65
CA LEU A 41 -0.37 -85.69 -39.07
C LEU A 41 -0.26 -84.26 -39.59
N THR A 42 -0.45 -84.02 -40.89
CA THR A 42 -0.50 -82.67 -41.48
C THR A 42 -1.63 -81.86 -40.83
N CYS A 43 -2.81 -82.44 -40.67
CA CYS A 43 -3.94 -81.77 -40.01
C CYS A 43 -3.64 -81.45 -38.53
N ARG A 44 -2.90 -82.31 -37.81
CA ARG A 44 -2.43 -82.02 -36.44
C ARG A 44 -1.38 -80.91 -36.41
N VAL A 45 -0.45 -80.90 -37.36
CA VAL A 45 0.56 -79.84 -37.50
C VAL A 45 -0.10 -78.51 -37.82
N ASP A 46 -1.10 -78.48 -38.71
CA ASP A 46 -1.87 -77.28 -39.04
C ASP A 46 -2.67 -76.76 -37.83
N ASN A 47 -3.24 -77.67 -37.03
CA ASN A 47 -3.91 -77.31 -35.78
C ASN A 47 -2.93 -76.73 -34.75
N VAL A 48 -1.75 -77.32 -34.58
CA VAL A 48 -0.70 -76.78 -33.71
C VAL A 48 -0.20 -75.43 -34.21
N SER A 49 -0.01 -75.28 -35.53
CA SER A 49 0.37 -74.02 -36.16
C SER A 49 -0.68 -72.93 -35.91
N SER A 50 -1.97 -73.26 -36.04
CA SER A 50 -3.08 -72.36 -35.73
C SER A 50 -3.10 -71.97 -34.25
N GLN A 51 -2.85 -72.90 -33.34
CA GLN A 51 -2.74 -72.61 -31.90
C GLN A 51 -1.54 -71.71 -31.57
N ILE A 52 -0.40 -71.92 -32.22
CA ILE A 52 0.79 -71.05 -32.08
C ILE A 52 0.49 -69.65 -32.58
N GLN A 53 -0.23 -69.52 -33.70
CA GLN A 53 -0.61 -68.22 -34.26
C GLN A 53 -1.58 -67.46 -33.33
N VAL A 54 -2.54 -68.15 -32.71
CA VAL A 54 -3.42 -67.57 -31.68
C VAL A 54 -2.63 -67.14 -30.44
N LEU A 55 -1.70 -67.97 -29.97
CA LEU A 55 -0.80 -67.64 -28.86
C LEU A 55 0.08 -66.41 -29.17
N SER A 56 0.59 -66.32 -30.40
CA SER A 56 1.35 -65.16 -30.87
C SER A 56 0.50 -63.89 -30.82
N GLY A 57 -0.76 -63.95 -31.27
CA GLY A 57 -1.70 -62.84 -31.16
C GLY A 57 -2.01 -62.44 -29.71
N HIS A 58 -2.15 -63.41 -28.81
CA HIS A 58 -2.32 -63.13 -27.38
C HIS A 58 -1.08 -62.47 -26.75
N LEU A 59 0.13 -62.90 -27.14
CA LEU A 59 1.39 -62.30 -26.68
C LEU A 59 1.54 -60.85 -27.18
N GLU A 60 1.13 -60.58 -28.42
CA GLU A 60 1.17 -59.24 -28.99
C GLU A 60 0.18 -58.30 -28.28
N ASN A 61 -1.05 -58.76 -28.01
CA ASN A 61 -2.03 -58.02 -27.21
C ASN A 61 -1.52 -57.78 -25.78
N ALA A 62 -0.94 -58.78 -25.12
CA ALA A 62 -0.38 -58.63 -23.79
C ALA A 62 0.78 -57.62 -23.77
N SER A 63 1.60 -57.56 -24.82
CA SER A 63 2.66 -56.56 -24.97
C SER A 63 2.08 -55.14 -25.09
N VAL A 64 0.98 -54.96 -25.83
CA VAL A 64 0.28 -53.68 -25.93
C VAL A 64 -0.29 -53.26 -24.58
N ASP A 65 -0.94 -54.19 -23.85
CA ASP A 65 -1.48 -53.94 -22.51
C ASP A 65 -0.38 -53.54 -21.51
N ILE A 66 0.77 -54.23 -21.53
CA ILE A 66 1.92 -53.90 -20.67
C ILE A 66 2.46 -52.50 -21.00
N GLN A 67 2.53 -52.13 -22.28
CA GLN A 67 2.99 -50.81 -22.69
C GLN A 67 1.99 -49.73 -22.23
N MET A 68 0.69 -49.98 -22.32
CA MET A 68 -0.34 -49.08 -21.82
C MET A 68 -0.24 -48.88 -20.29
N VAL A 69 -0.06 -49.96 -19.53
CA VAL A 69 0.15 -49.88 -18.07
C VAL A 69 1.43 -49.10 -17.72
N LYS A 70 2.49 -49.27 -18.50
CA LYS A 70 3.76 -48.53 -18.31
C LYS A 70 3.59 -47.03 -18.52
N ASP A 71 2.79 -46.62 -19.50
CA ASP A 71 2.54 -45.20 -19.75
C ASP A 71 1.61 -44.60 -18.70
N VAL A 72 0.59 -45.33 -18.24
CA VAL A 72 -0.23 -44.94 -17.07
C VAL A 72 0.64 -44.78 -15.82
N LEU A 73 1.63 -45.65 -15.60
CA LEU A 73 2.53 -45.55 -14.45
C LEU A 73 3.45 -44.30 -14.53
N LYS A 74 3.88 -43.89 -15.73
CA LYS A 74 4.62 -42.62 -15.94
C LYS A 74 3.75 -41.41 -15.61
N GLU A 75 2.48 -41.43 -16.03
CA GLU A 75 1.53 -40.37 -15.69
C GLU A 75 1.30 -40.31 -14.18
N ALA A 76 1.15 -41.46 -13.51
CA ALA A 76 1.03 -41.54 -12.05
C ALA A 76 2.25 -40.96 -11.31
N ASN A 77 3.46 -41.22 -11.79
CA ASN A 77 4.68 -40.61 -11.24
C ASN A 77 4.72 -39.09 -11.44
N THR A 78 4.26 -38.61 -12.59
CA THR A 78 4.14 -37.17 -12.87
C THR A 78 3.13 -36.51 -11.93
N LEU A 79 1.98 -37.16 -11.72
CA LEU A 79 0.93 -36.72 -10.81
C LEU A 79 1.42 -36.70 -9.35
N SER A 80 2.21 -37.68 -8.95
CA SER A 80 2.85 -37.74 -7.63
C SER A 80 3.79 -36.56 -7.41
N PHE A 81 4.64 -36.23 -8.39
CA PHE A 81 5.54 -35.08 -8.30
C PHE A 81 4.77 -33.76 -8.22
N GLN A 82 3.73 -33.59 -9.03
CA GLN A 82 2.84 -32.41 -8.98
C GLN A 82 2.15 -32.29 -7.62
N THR A 83 1.65 -33.40 -7.07
CA THR A 83 1.01 -33.43 -5.75
C THR A 83 1.99 -33.02 -4.64
N GLN A 84 3.25 -33.45 -4.73
CA GLN A 84 4.27 -33.10 -3.76
C GLN A 84 4.69 -31.63 -3.87
N MET A 85 4.76 -31.07 -5.08
CA MET A 85 4.98 -29.63 -5.30
C MET A 85 3.83 -28.79 -4.74
N LEU A 86 2.58 -29.21 -4.98
CA LEU A 86 1.39 -28.57 -4.39
C LEU A 86 1.42 -28.60 -2.87
N LYS A 87 1.80 -29.72 -2.27
CA LYS A 87 1.95 -29.85 -0.82
C LYS A 87 2.97 -28.87 -0.26
N SER A 88 4.17 -28.79 -0.84
CA SER A 88 5.20 -27.83 -0.41
C SER A 88 4.73 -26.38 -0.55
N SER A 89 4.00 -26.06 -1.62
CA SER A 89 3.42 -24.72 -1.83
C SER A 89 2.34 -24.39 -0.79
N MET A 90 1.49 -25.36 -0.44
CA MET A 90 0.48 -25.21 0.61
C MET A 90 1.11 -25.05 2.01
N GLU A 91 2.19 -25.76 2.30
CA GLU A 91 2.95 -25.60 3.55
C GLU A 91 3.57 -24.20 3.64
N GLY A 92 4.15 -23.69 2.54
CA GLY A 92 4.63 -22.31 2.44
C GLY A 92 3.53 -21.28 2.67
N ALA A 93 2.37 -21.45 2.01
CA ALA A 93 1.21 -20.57 2.21
C ALA A 93 0.70 -20.62 3.66
N GLY A 94 0.74 -21.78 4.31
CA GLY A 94 0.40 -21.94 5.73
C GLY A 94 1.33 -21.12 6.64
N ALA A 95 2.64 -21.11 6.37
CA ALA A 95 3.61 -20.32 7.13
C ALA A 95 3.37 -18.82 6.96
N ASP A 96 3.08 -18.36 5.75
CA ASP A 96 2.77 -16.95 5.47
C ASP A 96 1.48 -16.51 6.17
N ILE A 97 0.45 -17.35 6.19
CA ILE A 97 -0.80 -17.08 6.93
C ILE A 97 -0.52 -16.94 8.44
N GLN A 98 0.31 -17.79 9.03
CA GLN A 98 0.67 -17.68 10.44
C GLN A 98 1.43 -16.38 10.74
N LYS A 99 2.34 -15.98 9.86
CA LYS A 99 3.06 -14.72 9.98
C LYS A 99 2.10 -13.51 9.91
N LEU A 100 1.21 -13.49 8.92
CA LEU A 100 0.18 -12.46 8.78
C LEU A 100 -0.74 -12.38 10.00
N LYS A 101 -1.09 -13.52 10.59
CA LYS A 101 -1.86 -13.58 11.83
C LYS A 101 -1.11 -12.90 12.99
N GLY A 102 0.18 -13.21 13.17
CA GLY A 102 1.01 -12.56 14.19
C GLY A 102 1.16 -11.05 13.98
N ASP A 103 1.30 -10.61 12.72
CA ASP A 103 1.36 -9.19 12.40
C ASP A 103 0.01 -8.47 12.66
N LEU A 104 -1.12 -9.14 12.39
CA LEU A 104 -2.46 -8.63 12.70
C LEU A 104 -2.69 -8.49 14.22
N GLU A 105 -2.23 -9.45 15.01
CA GLU A 105 -2.31 -9.39 16.48
C GLU A 105 -1.50 -8.21 17.03
N LYS A 106 -0.29 -7.98 16.52
CA LYS A 106 0.53 -6.80 16.87
C LYS A 106 -0.15 -5.49 16.48
N ALA A 107 -0.74 -5.43 15.28
CA ALA A 107 -1.47 -4.25 14.82
C ALA A 107 -2.68 -3.94 15.72
N ASN A 108 -3.43 -4.97 16.14
CA ASN A 108 -4.55 -4.81 17.06
C ASN A 108 -4.10 -4.34 18.46
N ALA A 109 -2.96 -4.82 18.96
CA ALA A 109 -2.39 -4.35 20.21
C ALA A 109 -1.98 -2.86 20.12
N LEU A 110 -1.31 -2.47 19.03
CA LEU A 110 -0.91 -1.08 18.77
C LEU A 110 -2.13 -0.15 18.64
N ASN A 111 -3.20 -0.62 17.99
CA ASN A 111 -4.46 0.11 17.87
C ASN A 111 -5.11 0.33 19.24
N SER A 112 -5.14 -0.71 20.09
CA SER A 112 -5.67 -0.61 21.45
C SER A 112 -4.86 0.38 22.31
N GLN A 113 -3.53 0.34 22.20
CA GLN A 113 -2.65 1.29 22.88
C GLN A 113 -2.89 2.73 22.41
N THR A 114 -3.01 2.94 21.09
CA THR A 114 -3.32 4.26 20.51
C THR A 114 -4.66 4.78 21.02
N HIS A 115 -5.68 3.92 21.10
CA HIS A 115 -6.98 4.30 21.63
C HIS A 115 -6.92 4.73 23.11
N SER A 116 -6.16 4.00 23.92
CA SER A 116 -5.93 4.36 25.33
C SER A 116 -5.21 5.71 25.49
N PHE A 117 -4.22 5.98 24.65
CA PHE A 117 -3.46 7.23 24.66
C PHE A 117 -4.34 8.42 24.24
N LEU A 118 -5.12 8.27 23.18
CA LEU A 118 -6.06 9.29 22.73
C LEU A 118 -7.13 9.58 23.78
N LYS A 119 -7.64 8.55 24.46
CA LYS A 119 -8.61 8.70 25.55
C LYS A 119 -8.01 9.51 26.71
N SER A 120 -6.82 9.15 27.19
CA SER A 120 -6.13 9.89 28.26
C SER A 120 -5.81 11.34 27.86
N SER A 121 -5.38 11.55 26.60
CA SER A 121 -5.12 12.90 26.08
C SER A 121 -6.39 13.75 26.02
N LEU A 122 -7.52 13.16 25.66
CA LEU A 122 -8.82 13.85 25.61
C LEU A 122 -9.33 14.18 27.02
N GLU A 123 -9.19 13.27 27.97
CA GLU A 123 -9.53 13.50 29.38
C GLU A 123 -8.70 14.65 29.97
N ASN A 124 -7.39 14.69 29.71
CA ASN A 124 -6.52 15.78 30.14
C ASN A 124 -6.90 17.13 29.50
N ALA A 125 -7.21 17.13 28.20
CA ALA A 125 -7.66 18.34 27.51
C ALA A 125 -9.00 18.85 28.06
N SER A 126 -9.92 17.93 28.38
CA SER A 126 -11.20 18.25 29.01
C SER A 126 -11.02 18.86 30.40
N PHE A 127 -10.10 18.30 31.21
CA PHE A 127 -9.75 18.88 32.51
C PHE A 127 -9.17 20.29 32.38
N GLY A 128 -8.26 20.51 31.43
CA GLY A 128 -7.69 21.84 31.15
C GLY A 128 -8.75 22.87 30.72
N LEU A 129 -9.71 22.47 29.89
CA LEU A 129 -10.83 23.32 29.49
C LEU A 129 -11.76 23.65 30.67
N HIS A 130 -12.01 22.68 31.55
CA HIS A 130 -12.80 22.91 32.77
C HIS A 130 -12.13 23.93 33.70
N MET A 131 -10.81 23.82 33.88
CA MET A 131 -10.03 24.79 34.67
C MET A 131 -10.05 26.20 34.05
N LEU A 132 -9.93 26.31 32.72
CA LEU A 132 -10.04 27.59 32.02
C LEU A 132 -11.45 28.19 32.13
N SER A 133 -12.50 27.35 32.06
CA SER A 133 -13.88 27.78 32.26
C SER A 133 -14.07 28.37 33.66
N GLY A 134 -13.60 27.70 34.70
CA GLY A 134 -13.65 28.20 36.08
C GLY A 134 -12.86 29.50 36.26
N GLY A 135 -11.68 29.62 35.62
CA GLY A 135 -10.92 30.87 35.60
C GLY A 135 -11.67 32.03 34.93
N LEU A 136 -12.38 31.75 33.84
CA LEU A 136 -13.19 32.75 33.12
C LEU A 136 -14.42 33.18 33.94
N GLU A 137 -15.06 32.25 34.64
CA GLU A 137 -16.16 32.55 35.57
C GLU A 137 -15.69 33.45 36.71
N ASN A 138 -14.52 33.17 37.30
CA ASN A 138 -13.96 34.00 38.36
C ASN A 138 -13.61 35.42 37.85
N ALA A 139 -12.98 35.52 36.67
CA ALA A 139 -12.68 36.81 36.05
C ALA A 139 -13.97 37.61 35.75
N ASN A 140 -15.04 36.95 35.32
CA ASN A 140 -16.34 37.59 35.12
C ASN A 140 -16.95 38.10 36.44
N ALA A 141 -16.79 37.35 37.54
CA ALA A 141 -17.22 37.79 38.86
C ALA A 141 -16.44 39.05 39.32
N GLU A 142 -15.12 39.07 39.12
CA GLU A 142 -14.28 40.23 39.42
C GLU A 142 -14.67 41.46 38.59
N ILE A 143 -14.91 41.29 37.29
CA ILE A 143 -15.40 42.36 36.41
C ILE A 143 -16.76 42.90 36.90
N ALA A 144 -17.66 42.02 37.35
CA ALA A 144 -18.95 42.43 37.89
C ALA A 144 -18.81 43.27 39.17
N ILE A 145 -17.88 42.88 40.07
CA ILE A 145 -17.56 43.63 41.29
C ILE A 145 -16.99 45.01 40.93
N LEU A 146 -16.03 45.08 40.01
CA LEU A 146 -15.46 46.35 39.55
C LEU A 146 -16.51 47.27 38.93
N LYS A 147 -17.43 46.72 38.13
CA LYS A 147 -18.54 47.46 37.53
C LYS A 147 -19.50 48.02 38.58
N ALA A 148 -19.75 47.27 39.66
CA ALA A 148 -20.53 47.75 40.80
C ALA A 148 -19.81 48.88 41.55
N GLY A 149 -18.50 48.74 41.80
CA GLY A 149 -17.66 49.78 42.39
C GLY A 149 -17.67 51.08 41.58
N LEU A 150 -17.57 50.99 40.26
CA LEU A 150 -17.60 52.15 39.36
C LEU A 150 -18.96 52.86 39.38
N LYS A 151 -20.06 52.11 39.48
CA LYS A 151 -21.41 52.68 39.66
C LYS A 151 -21.53 53.44 40.97
N MET A 152 -21.00 52.91 42.08
CA MET A 152 -20.99 53.60 43.38
C MET A 152 -20.16 54.89 43.33
N ALA A 153 -18.95 54.83 42.77
CA ALA A 153 -18.08 55.99 42.63
C ALA A 153 -18.77 57.11 41.82
N ASN A 154 -19.46 56.74 40.73
CA ASN A 154 -20.22 57.69 39.93
C ASN A 154 -21.39 58.32 40.72
N ALA A 155 -22.10 57.54 41.55
CA ALA A 155 -23.16 58.06 42.41
C ALA A 155 -22.61 59.02 43.49
N GLN A 156 -21.46 58.71 44.09
CA GLN A 156 -20.77 59.60 45.02
C GLN A 156 -20.34 60.92 44.37
N ALA A 157 -19.81 60.87 43.14
CA ALA A 157 -19.45 62.07 42.39
C ALA A 157 -20.68 62.96 42.11
N GLN A 158 -21.82 62.36 41.75
CA GLN A 158 -23.08 63.09 41.56
C GLN A 158 -23.59 63.73 42.87
N TRP A 159 -23.46 63.03 44.00
CA TRP A 159 -23.84 63.55 45.32
C TRP A 159 -22.94 64.71 45.76
N ALA A 160 -21.62 64.59 45.58
CA ALA A 160 -20.67 65.66 45.86
C ALA A 160 -20.96 66.92 45.02
N ASN A 161 -21.27 66.73 43.73
CA ASN A 161 -21.66 67.83 42.83
C ASN A 161 -22.96 68.52 43.30
N SER A 162 -23.94 67.74 43.78
CA SER A 162 -25.19 68.29 44.32
C SER A 162 -24.97 69.07 45.62
N SER A 163 -24.08 68.58 46.49
CA SER A 163 -23.67 69.27 47.72
C SER A 163 -22.96 70.59 47.43
N LEU A 164 -22.07 70.62 46.42
CA LEU A 164 -21.42 71.85 45.96
C LEU A 164 -22.44 72.88 45.43
N LYS A 165 -23.45 72.45 44.66
CA LYS A 165 -24.54 73.33 44.22
C LYS A 165 -25.31 73.94 45.40
N ASN A 166 -25.61 73.15 46.43
CA ASN A 166 -26.30 73.61 47.63
C ASN A 166 -25.46 74.61 48.44
N ALA A 167 -24.17 74.31 48.64
CA ALA A 167 -23.24 75.24 49.30
C ALA A 167 -23.15 76.57 48.53
N ASN A 168 -23.11 76.52 47.20
CA ASN A 168 -23.13 77.72 46.37
C ASN A 168 -24.43 78.53 46.54
N ALA A 169 -25.60 77.87 46.66
CA ALA A 169 -26.86 78.53 46.93
C ALA A 169 -26.89 79.20 48.33
N GLN A 170 -26.34 78.54 49.35
CA GLN A 170 -26.21 79.12 50.69
C GLN A 170 -25.30 80.36 50.71
N ILE A 171 -24.21 80.36 49.95
CA ILE A 171 -23.35 81.55 49.78
C ILE A 171 -24.12 82.71 49.17
N GLN A 172 -25.01 82.45 48.20
CA GLN A 172 -25.88 83.49 47.61
C GLN A 172 -26.90 84.02 48.62
N VAL A 173 -27.48 83.17 49.48
CA VAL A 173 -28.38 83.58 50.56
C VAL A 173 -27.65 84.44 51.59
N LEU A 174 -26.43 84.06 52.00
CA LEU A 174 -25.59 84.84 52.91
C LEU A 174 -25.22 86.21 52.30
N ARG A 175 -24.95 86.28 50.99
CA ARG A 175 -24.79 87.55 50.27
C ARG A 175 -26.06 88.40 50.30
N GLY A 176 -27.24 87.80 50.24
CA GLY A 176 -28.53 88.49 50.40
C GLY A 176 -28.79 88.98 51.82
N GLN A 177 -28.33 88.28 52.86
CA GLN A 177 -28.46 88.71 54.26
C GLN A 177 -27.55 89.90 54.60
N LEU A 178 -26.45 90.09 53.88
CA LEU A 178 -25.60 91.29 54.00
C LEU A 178 -26.31 92.58 53.52
N ILE A 179 -27.40 92.44 52.74
CA ILE A 179 -28.29 93.54 52.31
C ILE A 179 -29.32 93.90 53.43
N GLY A 180 -29.51 93.03 54.43
CA GLY A 180 -30.47 93.19 55.53
C GLY A 180 -30.00 94.06 56.71
N VAL A 181 -28.82 94.66 56.67
CA VAL A 181 -28.30 95.54 57.75
C VAL A 181 -28.91 96.97 57.68
N ASN A 182 -29.81 97.23 56.73
CA ASN A 182 -30.53 98.51 56.60
C ASN A 182 -31.87 98.59 57.34
N ASP A 183 -32.22 97.63 58.20
CA ASP A 183 -33.48 97.62 58.96
C ASP A 183 -33.32 97.99 60.45
N LEU A 184 -32.52 99.02 60.70
CA LEU A 184 -32.43 99.74 61.99
C LEU A 184 -32.63 101.26 61.82
N LYS A 185 -33.42 101.67 60.82
CA LYS A 185 -33.87 103.07 60.65
C LYS A 185 -35.40 103.23 60.67
N THR A 186 -36.13 102.12 60.71
CA THR A 186 -37.59 102.09 60.57
C THR A 186 -38.30 101.70 61.88
N GLN A 187 -37.81 102.16 63.04
CA GLN A 187 -38.44 101.88 64.34
C GLN A 187 -38.50 103.07 65.32
N ASN A 188 -38.11 104.29 64.94
CA ASN A 188 -38.20 105.45 65.83
C ASN A 188 -38.83 106.69 65.19
N GLN A 189 -39.94 106.44 64.49
CA GLN A 189 -40.95 107.44 64.21
C GLN A 189 -42.26 106.85 64.76
N VAL A 190 -42.61 107.21 66.00
CA VAL A 190 -43.98 107.32 66.59
C VAL A 190 -43.83 107.49 68.11
N LEU A 191 -43.47 108.70 68.53
CA LEU A 191 -44.08 109.37 69.69
C LEU A 191 -44.32 110.81 69.25
N ARG A 192 -45.43 111.00 68.54
CA ARG A 192 -46.54 111.90 68.93
C ARG A 192 -46.03 113.27 69.37
N SER A 193 -46.13 114.27 68.51
CA SER A 193 -47.34 115.09 68.45
C SER A 193 -47.78 115.54 69.85
N ASN A 194 -47.52 116.79 70.18
CA ASN A 194 -48.55 117.65 70.73
C ASN A 194 -48.23 119.10 70.34
N LEU A 195 -49.16 119.62 69.57
CA LEU A 195 -49.27 120.98 69.12
C LEU A 195 -49.78 121.84 70.30
N GLU A 196 -49.21 123.04 70.41
CA GLU A 196 -49.85 124.29 70.86
C GLU A 196 -50.37 124.50 72.30
N GLY A 197 -50.00 125.67 72.83
CA GLY A 197 -50.86 126.46 73.69
C GLY A 197 -50.27 126.85 75.04
N ALA A 198 -49.80 128.09 75.16
CA ALA A 198 -50.47 129.05 76.05
C ALA A 198 -49.77 130.42 76.00
N ASN A 199 -50.58 131.38 75.56
CA ASN A 199 -50.32 132.79 75.43
C ASN A 199 -50.54 133.51 76.78
N ALA A 200 -49.66 134.49 77.05
CA ALA A 200 -49.85 135.75 77.77
C ALA A 200 -50.71 135.83 79.04
N GLU A 201 -50.07 136.26 80.13
CA GLU A 201 -50.51 137.35 81.03
C GLU A 201 -49.35 137.57 82.01
N ILE A 202 -48.77 138.76 82.16
CA ILE A 202 -49.31 139.91 82.89
C ILE A 202 -48.41 141.10 82.45
N GLN A 203 -48.86 142.00 81.58
CA GLN A 203 -49.69 143.17 81.89
C GLN A 203 -49.07 144.19 82.87
N ARG A 204 -48.91 145.39 82.32
CA ARG A 204 -49.29 146.71 82.87
C ARG A 204 -48.45 147.35 83.97
N VAL A 205 -48.04 148.57 83.61
CA VAL A 205 -48.06 149.86 84.32
C VAL A 205 -46.66 150.48 84.20
N LYS A 206 -46.39 151.65 83.62
CA LYS A 206 -47.15 152.83 83.20
C LYS A 206 -46.19 153.52 82.21
N GLY A 207 -46.60 154.03 81.06
CA GLY A 207 -47.43 155.22 81.04
C GLY A 207 -46.74 156.39 81.73
N SER A 208 -45.68 156.94 81.12
CA SER A 208 -45.49 158.39 80.98
C SER A 208 -44.27 158.68 80.10
N LEU A 209 -44.53 158.84 78.81
CA LEU A 209 -43.91 159.79 77.88
C LEU A 209 -42.41 160.13 78.07
N GLN A 210 -41.53 159.67 77.16
CA GLN A 210 -40.96 160.52 76.10
C GLN A 210 -39.78 159.89 75.34
N ASN A 211 -39.82 160.16 74.03
CA ASN A 211 -38.74 160.27 73.05
C ASN A 211 -38.40 159.08 72.13
N ALA A 212 -38.84 159.29 70.89
CA ALA A 212 -38.57 158.57 69.66
C ALA A 212 -37.21 158.97 69.05
N ASN A 213 -36.43 157.97 68.61
CA ASN A 213 -35.63 157.94 67.36
C ASN A 213 -34.61 156.78 67.37
N ALA A 214 -35.07 155.52 67.37
CA ALA A 214 -34.20 154.35 67.20
C ALA A 214 -34.94 153.12 66.66
N LEU A 215 -35.62 153.23 65.51
CA LEU A 215 -36.32 152.08 64.89
C LEU A 215 -36.18 152.03 63.35
N ASN A 216 -35.02 152.41 62.82
CA ASN A 216 -34.69 152.27 61.39
C ASN A 216 -33.46 151.37 61.13
N SER A 217 -32.68 151.01 62.16
CA SER A 217 -31.48 150.17 62.01
C SER A 217 -31.73 148.66 62.14
N GLN A 218 -32.85 148.24 62.74
CA GLN A 218 -33.10 146.82 63.05
C GLN A 218 -33.71 146.03 61.88
N THR A 219 -34.40 146.69 60.95
CA THR A 219 -35.05 146.02 59.81
C THR A 219 -34.07 145.62 58.69
N GLN A 220 -32.93 146.31 58.56
CA GLN A 220 -31.94 145.99 57.51
C GLN A 220 -31.01 144.81 57.87
N THR A 221 -30.81 144.48 59.15
CA THR A 221 -29.91 143.38 59.56
C THR A 221 -30.53 141.99 59.37
N PHE A 222 -31.86 141.89 59.48
CA PHE A 222 -32.58 140.61 59.37
C PHE A 222 -32.71 140.12 57.93
N LEU A 223 -32.93 141.02 56.96
CA LEU A 223 -33.05 140.64 55.55
C LEU A 223 -31.71 140.18 54.92
N ARG A 224 -30.56 140.66 55.45
CA ARG A 224 -29.22 140.24 54.98
C ARG A 224 -28.84 138.82 55.44
N GLY A 225 -29.16 138.46 56.69
CA GLY A 225 -28.90 137.10 57.20
C GLY A 225 -29.69 135.99 56.48
N SER A 226 -30.94 136.25 56.12
CA SER A 226 -31.74 135.30 55.31
C SER A 226 -31.18 135.11 53.90
N LEU A 227 -30.67 136.17 53.26
CA LEU A 227 -30.13 136.08 51.91
C LEU A 227 -28.82 135.28 51.86
N ASP A 228 -27.96 135.44 52.88
CA ASP A 228 -26.68 134.73 52.98
C ASP A 228 -26.84 133.24 53.32
N ASN A 229 -27.85 132.87 54.11
CA ASN A 229 -28.18 131.46 54.37
C ASN A 229 -28.74 130.77 53.13
N THR A 230 -29.64 131.44 52.39
CA THR A 230 -30.21 130.90 51.15
C THR A 230 -29.14 130.71 50.07
N SER A 231 -28.15 131.60 49.99
CA SER A 231 -27.00 131.47 49.09
C SER A 231 -26.12 130.26 49.45
N SER A 232 -25.92 129.99 50.74
CA SER A 232 -25.11 128.86 51.23
C SER A 232 -25.81 127.50 50.98
N GLU A 233 -27.12 127.41 51.19
CA GLU A 233 -27.92 126.22 50.88
C GLU A 233 -27.95 125.90 49.36
N ILE A 234 -28.04 126.94 48.52
CA ILE A 234 -27.96 126.77 47.06
C ILE A 234 -26.57 126.29 46.61
N GLN A 235 -25.48 126.74 47.24
CA GLN A 235 -24.13 126.25 46.95
C GLN A 235 -23.94 124.78 47.38
N LEU A 236 -24.50 124.37 48.52
CA LEU A 236 -24.45 122.98 48.98
C LEU A 236 -25.27 122.05 48.06
N LEU A 237 -26.47 122.46 47.66
CA LEU A 237 -27.27 121.77 46.65
C LEU A 237 -26.53 121.63 45.33
N ARG A 238 -25.82 122.68 44.88
CA ARG A 238 -24.98 122.62 43.67
C ARG A 238 -23.83 121.61 43.81
N GLY A 239 -23.24 121.48 45.01
CA GLY A 239 -22.26 120.44 45.32
C GLY A 239 -22.82 119.02 45.27
N HIS A 240 -24.05 118.82 45.77
CA HIS A 240 -24.75 117.53 45.71
C HIS A 240 -25.13 117.16 44.28
N PHE A 241 -25.63 118.10 43.46
CA PHE A 241 -25.93 117.86 42.05
C PHE A 241 -24.68 117.54 41.24
N LYS A 242 -23.53 118.16 41.54
CA LYS A 242 -22.26 117.80 40.90
C LYS A 242 -21.85 116.37 41.25
N ARG A 243 -21.93 115.97 42.52
CA ARG A 243 -21.62 114.60 42.97
C ARG A 243 -22.57 113.56 42.37
N ALA A 244 -23.87 113.85 42.29
CA ALA A 244 -24.84 112.98 41.62
C ALA A 244 -24.55 112.84 40.12
N GLY A 245 -24.10 113.93 39.46
CA GLY A 245 -23.62 113.90 38.08
C GLY A 245 -22.39 113.01 37.92
N ASP A 246 -21.43 113.08 38.83
CA ASP A 246 -20.23 112.24 38.84
C ASP A 246 -20.57 110.76 39.06
N GLU A 247 -21.51 110.44 39.96
CA GLU A 247 -22.02 109.08 40.20
C GLU A 247 -22.78 108.50 39.00
N ILE A 248 -23.62 109.32 38.34
CA ILE A 248 -24.32 108.90 37.11
C ILE A 248 -23.31 108.62 36.00
N HIS A 249 -22.26 109.44 35.88
CA HIS A 249 -21.19 109.19 34.92
C HIS A 249 -20.43 107.89 35.24
N LEU A 250 -20.12 107.64 36.51
CA LEU A 250 -19.47 106.39 36.94
C LEU A 250 -20.34 105.16 36.64
N LEU A 251 -21.64 105.22 36.95
CA LEU A 251 -22.60 104.16 36.64
C LEU A 251 -22.74 103.92 35.12
N LYS A 252 -22.67 104.97 34.32
CA LYS A 252 -22.66 104.85 32.86
C LYS A 252 -21.42 104.12 32.39
N THR A 253 -20.25 104.44 32.93
CA THR A 253 -18.99 103.76 32.62
C THR A 253 -19.01 102.29 33.06
N ASP A 254 -19.57 101.98 34.23
CA ASP A 254 -19.72 100.61 34.70
C ASP A 254 -20.68 99.80 33.80
N LEU A 255 -21.79 100.42 33.35
CA LEU A 255 -22.74 99.77 32.44
C LEU A 255 -22.12 99.49 31.07
N GLU A 256 -21.35 100.42 30.53
CA GLU A 256 -20.58 100.24 29.28
C GLU A 256 -19.56 99.09 29.44
N THR A 257 -18.91 98.99 30.61
CA THR A 257 -17.96 97.92 30.93
C THR A 257 -18.66 96.56 31.02
N VAL A 258 -19.79 96.47 31.71
CA VAL A 258 -20.60 95.25 31.82
C VAL A 258 -21.11 94.80 30.45
N THR A 259 -21.51 95.74 29.60
CA THR A 259 -21.98 95.44 28.23
C THR A 259 -20.85 94.88 27.37
N ALA A 260 -19.64 95.45 27.46
CA ALA A 260 -18.46 94.93 26.79
C ALA A 260 -18.10 93.51 27.30
N GLN A 261 -18.19 93.27 28.60
CA GLN A 261 -17.94 91.96 29.19
C GLN A 261 -18.97 90.92 28.75
N ALA A 262 -20.25 91.29 28.69
CA ALA A 262 -21.33 90.44 28.18
C ALA A 262 -21.07 90.02 26.73
N GLN A 263 -20.64 90.97 25.88
CA GLN A 263 -20.27 90.69 24.49
C GLN A 263 -19.08 89.73 24.40
N VAL A 264 -18.04 89.91 25.22
CA VAL A 264 -16.88 89.01 25.27
C VAL A 264 -17.30 87.59 25.68
N THR A 265 -18.19 87.45 26.68
CA THR A 265 -18.74 86.13 27.04
C THR A 265 -19.60 85.52 25.94
N SER A 266 -20.39 86.31 25.22
CA SER A 266 -21.18 85.84 24.08
C SER A 266 -20.27 85.28 22.98
N ASN A 267 -19.23 86.04 22.62
CA ASN A 267 -18.25 85.59 21.62
C ASN A 267 -17.51 84.32 22.06
N ARG A 268 -17.21 84.17 23.36
CA ARG A 268 -16.60 82.93 23.90
C ARG A 268 -17.55 81.74 23.84
N LEU A 269 -18.85 81.94 24.08
CA LEU A 269 -19.86 80.89 23.95
C LEU A 269 -20.03 80.44 22.51
N GLU A 270 -20.05 81.38 21.55
CA GLU A 270 -20.06 81.06 20.12
C GLU A 270 -18.81 80.29 19.70
N GLN A 271 -17.64 80.68 20.22
CA GLN A 271 -16.39 79.95 19.97
C GLN A 271 -16.42 78.54 20.58
N MET A 272 -16.98 78.37 21.78
CA MET A 272 -17.15 77.05 22.39
C MET A 272 -18.12 76.17 21.59
N ASP A 273 -19.21 76.73 21.07
CA ASP A 273 -20.15 75.98 20.24
C ASP A 273 -19.47 75.51 18.93
N ALA A 274 -18.68 76.39 18.29
CA ALA A 274 -17.88 76.02 17.13
C ALA A 274 -16.88 74.89 17.43
N GLN A 275 -16.22 74.91 18.60
CA GLN A 275 -15.34 73.82 19.03
C GLN A 275 -16.09 72.52 19.30
N ILE A 276 -17.29 72.58 19.87
CA ILE A 276 -18.15 71.42 20.10
C ILE A 276 -18.57 70.79 18.76
N GLN A 277 -18.94 71.60 17.76
CA GLN A 277 -19.27 71.08 16.43
C GLN A 277 -18.07 70.45 15.75
N LEU A 278 -16.87 71.02 15.90
CA LEU A 278 -15.63 70.43 15.39
C LEU A 278 -15.37 69.07 16.03
N LEU A 279 -15.38 68.98 17.36
CA LEU A 279 -15.20 67.73 18.09
C LEU A 279 -16.26 66.67 17.71
N LYS A 280 -17.49 67.10 17.43
CA LYS A 280 -18.56 66.21 16.96
C LYS A 280 -18.22 65.61 15.59
N THR A 281 -17.76 66.43 14.64
CA THR A 281 -17.35 65.93 13.32
C THR A 281 -16.13 65.01 13.38
N GLU A 282 -15.16 65.32 14.26
CA GLU A 282 -14.02 64.42 14.53
C GLU A 282 -14.46 63.08 15.13
N LEU A 283 -15.46 63.09 16.04
CA LEU A 283 -16.02 61.88 16.62
C LEU A 283 -16.77 61.03 15.59
N GLU A 284 -17.53 61.66 14.68
CA GLU A 284 -18.19 60.98 13.56
C GLU A 284 -17.14 60.34 12.62
N ASN A 285 -16.04 61.04 12.32
CA ASN A 285 -14.93 60.49 11.54
C ASN A 285 -14.24 59.31 12.25
N ALA A 286 -14.07 59.39 13.58
CA ALA A 286 -13.55 58.27 14.38
C ALA A 286 -14.50 57.06 14.37
N SER A 287 -15.81 57.29 14.39
CA SER A 287 -16.81 56.20 14.26
C SER A 287 -16.76 55.54 12.87
N ALA A 288 -16.51 56.30 11.81
CA ALA A 288 -16.28 55.77 10.47
C ALA A 288 -15.01 54.92 10.42
N LEU A 289 -13.95 55.29 11.16
CA LEU A 289 -12.72 54.50 11.28
C LEU A 289 -12.98 53.13 11.96
N ASP A 290 -13.83 53.09 13.00
CA ASP A 290 -14.22 51.85 13.69
C ASP A 290 -14.92 50.85 12.74
N SER A 291 -15.73 51.36 11.81
CA SER A 291 -16.35 50.51 10.77
C SER A 291 -15.31 49.87 9.84
N LYS A 292 -14.27 50.61 9.44
CA LYS A 292 -13.16 50.10 8.61
C LYS A 292 -12.32 49.08 9.36
N ILE A 293 -12.09 49.30 10.66
CA ILE A 293 -11.39 48.35 11.53
C ILE A 293 -12.17 47.03 11.63
N ARG A 294 -13.51 47.08 11.76
CA ARG A 294 -14.36 45.88 11.74
C ARG A 294 -14.23 45.08 10.43
N VAL A 295 -14.24 45.77 9.29
CA VAL A 295 -14.06 45.12 7.97
C VAL A 295 -12.68 44.46 7.86
N LEU A 296 -11.62 45.18 8.26
CA LEU A 296 -10.26 44.63 8.30
C LEU A 296 -10.15 43.42 9.22
N SER A 297 -10.76 43.46 10.40
CA SER A 297 -10.84 42.32 11.31
C SER A 297 -11.51 41.11 10.66
N GLY A 298 -12.58 41.34 9.88
CA GLY A 298 -13.22 40.32 9.07
C GLY A 298 -12.28 39.68 8.04
N TYR A 299 -11.53 40.50 7.29
CA TYR A 299 -10.52 40.00 6.34
C TYR A 299 -9.43 39.19 7.05
N LEU A 300 -8.96 39.65 8.22
CA LEU A 300 -7.93 38.97 9.00
C LEU A 300 -8.41 37.61 9.52
N LYS A 301 -9.67 37.53 9.95
CA LYS A 301 -10.31 36.27 10.37
C LYS A 301 -10.45 35.29 9.21
N ASN A 302 -10.79 35.78 8.02
CA ASN A 302 -10.86 34.95 6.82
C ASN A 302 -9.48 34.46 6.36
N ALA A 303 -8.47 35.32 6.38
CA ALA A 303 -7.08 34.95 6.10
C ALA A 303 -6.57 33.89 7.10
N SER A 304 -6.86 34.05 8.39
CA SER A 304 -6.53 33.05 9.41
C SER A 304 -7.15 31.68 9.11
N ARG A 305 -8.43 31.65 8.71
CA ARG A 305 -9.10 30.41 8.30
C ARG A 305 -8.44 29.77 7.07
N ALA A 306 -8.11 30.57 6.06
CA ALA A 306 -7.44 30.08 4.85
C ALA A 306 -6.05 29.48 5.16
N ILE A 307 -5.26 30.15 6.03
CA ILE A 307 -3.97 29.64 6.50
C ILE A 307 -4.14 28.31 7.23
N GLN A 308 -5.18 28.17 8.06
CA GLN A 308 -5.45 26.94 8.79
C GLN A 308 -5.83 25.78 7.84
N THR A 309 -6.63 26.04 6.80
CA THR A 309 -6.92 25.07 5.74
C THR A 309 -5.65 24.65 5.00
N LEU A 310 -4.81 25.62 4.60
CA LEU A 310 -3.52 25.34 3.96
C LEU A 310 -2.61 24.47 4.85
N LYS A 311 -2.55 24.77 6.15
CA LYS A 311 -1.77 23.98 7.12
C LYS A 311 -2.25 22.52 7.20
N GLN A 312 -3.57 22.29 7.15
CA GLN A 312 -4.11 20.92 7.11
C GLN A 312 -3.78 20.23 5.78
N GLY A 313 -3.87 20.94 4.66
CA GLY A 313 -3.44 20.43 3.35
C GLY A 313 -1.95 20.04 3.34
N MET A 314 -1.08 20.84 3.93
CA MET A 314 0.36 20.53 4.07
C MET A 314 0.61 19.27 4.91
N LYS A 315 -0.17 19.04 5.97
CA LYS A 315 -0.08 17.78 6.74
C LYS A 315 -0.45 16.58 5.89
N ALA A 316 -1.53 16.67 5.11
CA ALA A 316 -1.91 15.61 4.18
C ALA A 316 -0.82 15.35 3.13
N ALA A 317 -0.19 16.40 2.59
CA ALA A 317 0.94 16.28 1.67
C ALA A 317 2.14 15.58 2.33
N SER A 318 2.45 15.89 3.59
CA SER A 318 3.53 15.21 4.33
C SER A 318 3.25 13.71 4.52
N ALA A 319 2.00 13.33 4.81
CA ALA A 319 1.59 11.93 4.91
C ALA A 319 1.69 11.21 3.56
N LEU A 320 1.43 11.91 2.45
CA LEU A 320 1.65 11.39 1.11
C LEU A 320 3.14 11.14 0.82
N GLY A 321 4.02 12.03 1.31
CA GLY A 321 5.47 11.85 1.26
C GLY A 321 5.93 10.56 1.97
N SER A 322 5.41 10.27 3.17
CA SER A 322 5.71 9.02 3.88
C SER A 322 5.23 7.78 3.10
N LYS A 323 4.04 7.85 2.46
CA LYS A 323 3.56 6.75 1.60
C LYS A 323 4.46 6.54 0.38
N LEU A 324 4.95 7.62 -0.22
CA LEU A 324 5.85 7.57 -1.37
C LEU A 324 7.19 6.93 -1.00
N GLN A 325 7.72 7.25 0.19
CA GLN A 325 8.95 6.62 0.71
C GLN A 325 8.79 5.11 0.95
N VAL A 326 7.62 4.66 1.44
CA VAL A 326 7.32 3.22 1.58
C VAL A 326 7.24 2.54 0.22
N LEU A 327 6.61 3.18 -0.77
CA LEU A 327 6.54 2.66 -2.13
C LEU A 327 7.94 2.53 -2.76
N GLU A 328 8.81 3.52 -2.58
CA GLU A 328 10.21 3.46 -3.04
C GLU A 328 10.97 2.30 -2.38
N SER A 329 10.82 2.10 -1.08
CA SER A 329 11.44 0.97 -0.36
C SER A 329 10.95 -0.38 -0.90
N ASN A 330 9.64 -0.50 -1.13
CA ASN A 330 9.05 -1.71 -1.72
C ASN A 330 9.55 -1.96 -3.15
N GLN A 331 9.69 -0.91 -3.97
CA GLN A 331 10.22 -1.02 -5.33
C GLN A 331 11.69 -1.48 -5.31
N GLN A 332 12.51 -0.97 -4.39
CA GLN A 332 13.90 -1.41 -4.23
C GLN A 332 13.98 -2.88 -3.82
N LYS A 333 13.12 -3.32 -2.88
CA LYS A 333 13.05 -4.72 -2.45
C LYS A 333 12.65 -5.64 -3.60
N ALA A 334 11.60 -5.31 -4.35
CA ALA A 334 11.17 -6.07 -5.52
C ALA A 334 12.29 -6.15 -6.58
N SER A 335 13.03 -5.05 -6.78
CA SER A 335 14.17 -5.03 -7.71
C SER A 335 15.31 -5.94 -7.27
N ALA A 336 15.56 -6.06 -5.96
CA ALA A 336 16.55 -6.98 -5.41
C ALA A 336 16.11 -8.45 -5.56
N GLU A 337 14.86 -8.77 -5.29
CA GLU A 337 14.28 -10.11 -5.48
C GLU A 337 14.36 -10.55 -6.95
N ILE A 338 14.03 -9.66 -7.90
CA ILE A 338 14.17 -9.93 -9.33
C ILE A 338 15.63 -10.23 -9.72
N ARG A 339 16.60 -9.50 -9.15
CA ARG A 339 18.03 -9.78 -9.40
C ARG A 339 18.43 -11.15 -8.87
N GLN A 340 17.93 -11.54 -7.69
CA GLN A 340 18.20 -12.86 -7.13
C GLN A 340 17.62 -13.97 -7.99
N LEU A 341 16.35 -13.87 -8.39
CA LEU A 341 15.69 -14.84 -9.26
C LEU A 341 16.41 -14.98 -10.61
N LYS A 342 16.96 -13.88 -11.13
CA LYS A 342 17.77 -13.92 -12.36
C LYS A 342 19.07 -14.72 -12.16
N ALA A 343 19.74 -14.57 -11.02
CA ALA A 343 20.93 -15.35 -10.71
C ALA A 343 20.60 -16.84 -10.55
N ASP A 344 19.50 -17.16 -9.87
CA ASP A 344 19.04 -18.54 -9.67
C ASP A 344 18.63 -19.21 -10.99
N LEU A 345 18.05 -18.45 -11.93
CA LEU A 345 17.74 -18.91 -13.27
C LEU A 345 19.01 -19.29 -14.06
N GLU A 346 20.07 -18.48 -13.99
CA GLU A 346 21.35 -18.80 -14.65
C GLU A 346 22.04 -20.02 -14.03
N ASN A 347 21.98 -20.17 -12.70
CA ASN A 347 22.43 -21.38 -12.01
C ASN A 347 21.64 -22.61 -12.48
N THR A 348 20.31 -22.49 -12.62
CA THR A 348 19.45 -23.56 -13.10
C THR A 348 19.79 -23.97 -14.52
N LYS A 349 20.03 -23.01 -15.43
CA LYS A 349 20.49 -23.30 -16.80
C LYS A 349 21.80 -24.08 -16.80
N THR A 350 22.76 -23.67 -15.97
CA THR A 350 24.06 -24.34 -15.83
C THR A 350 23.89 -25.78 -15.30
N LEU A 351 22.94 -25.99 -14.40
CA LEU A 351 22.65 -27.33 -13.89
C LEU A 351 22.01 -28.21 -14.98
N THR A 352 21.07 -27.66 -15.75
CA THR A 352 20.44 -28.37 -16.87
C THR A 352 21.47 -28.81 -17.91
N THR A 353 22.43 -27.96 -18.27
CA THR A 353 23.49 -28.35 -19.22
C THR A 353 24.35 -29.49 -18.68
N LYS A 354 24.70 -29.48 -17.39
CA LYS A 354 25.44 -30.57 -16.74
C LYS A 354 24.65 -31.88 -16.70
N ILE A 355 23.36 -31.81 -16.40
CA ILE A 355 22.48 -32.99 -16.43
C ILE A 355 22.45 -33.58 -17.83
N GLN A 356 22.37 -32.76 -18.87
CA GLN A 356 22.32 -33.22 -20.25
C GLN A 356 23.65 -33.84 -20.72
N GLU A 357 24.78 -33.32 -20.24
CA GLU A 357 26.10 -33.92 -20.43
C GLU A 357 26.18 -35.31 -19.76
N GLU A 358 25.77 -35.43 -18.51
CA GLU A 358 25.75 -36.72 -17.80
C GLU A 358 24.77 -37.72 -18.42
N GLN A 359 23.62 -37.27 -18.94
CA GLN A 359 22.71 -38.12 -19.70
C GLN A 359 23.36 -38.69 -20.97
N SER A 360 24.10 -37.86 -21.71
CA SER A 360 24.83 -38.28 -22.92
C SER A 360 25.93 -39.30 -22.58
N ARG A 361 26.60 -39.11 -21.44
CA ARG A 361 27.61 -40.06 -20.93
C ARG A 361 26.97 -41.39 -20.54
N LEU A 362 25.84 -41.37 -19.84
CA LEU A 362 25.10 -42.57 -19.47
C LEU A 362 24.62 -43.35 -20.69
N GLU A 363 24.11 -42.67 -21.72
CA GLU A 363 23.67 -43.30 -22.96
C GLU A 363 24.83 -44.02 -23.67
N THR A 364 26.01 -43.37 -23.71
CA THR A 364 27.24 -43.99 -24.25
C THR A 364 27.61 -45.27 -23.48
N VAL A 365 27.51 -45.25 -22.15
CA VAL A 365 27.79 -46.42 -21.30
C VAL A 365 26.77 -47.54 -21.56
N CYS A 366 25.48 -47.22 -21.69
CA CYS A 366 24.44 -48.20 -22.00
C CYS A 366 24.70 -48.95 -23.32
N VAL A 367 25.10 -48.23 -24.37
CA VAL A 367 25.46 -48.83 -25.67
C VAL A 367 26.68 -49.75 -25.53
N ALA A 368 27.70 -49.32 -24.78
CA ALA A 368 28.89 -50.13 -24.53
C ALA A 368 28.55 -51.41 -23.75
N LEU A 369 27.70 -51.32 -22.72
CA LEU A 369 27.25 -52.47 -21.95
C LEU A 369 26.44 -53.46 -22.80
N GLY A 370 25.52 -52.97 -23.64
CA GLY A 370 24.77 -53.82 -24.57
C GLY A 370 25.67 -54.58 -25.55
N SER A 371 26.69 -53.90 -26.08
CA SER A 371 27.71 -54.54 -26.94
C SER A 371 28.51 -55.60 -26.18
N GLN A 372 28.87 -55.31 -24.92
CA GLN A 372 29.63 -56.23 -24.06
C GLN A 372 28.81 -57.48 -23.70
N GLU A 373 27.53 -57.33 -23.36
CA GLU A 373 26.64 -58.47 -23.10
C GLU A 373 26.52 -59.36 -24.33
N GLN A 374 26.37 -58.77 -25.52
CA GLN A 374 26.28 -59.52 -26.75
C GLN A 374 27.56 -60.31 -27.04
N LEU A 375 28.73 -59.68 -26.85
CA LEU A 375 30.01 -60.37 -26.95
C LEU A 375 30.10 -61.55 -25.98
N GLN A 376 29.70 -61.34 -24.72
CA GLN A 376 29.71 -62.40 -23.72
C GLN A 376 28.76 -63.55 -24.06
N ARG A 377 27.57 -63.27 -24.63
CA ARG A 377 26.65 -64.31 -25.14
C ARG A 377 27.30 -65.13 -26.26
N THR A 378 27.91 -64.48 -27.25
CA THR A 378 28.58 -65.17 -28.36
C THR A 378 29.77 -66.00 -27.86
N GLN A 379 30.57 -65.47 -26.93
CA GLN A 379 31.68 -66.20 -26.32
C GLN A 379 31.19 -67.44 -25.55
N ASN A 380 30.10 -67.31 -24.78
CA ASN A 380 29.51 -68.44 -24.07
C ASN A 380 28.97 -69.51 -25.04
N GLN A 381 28.31 -69.11 -26.12
CA GLN A 381 27.84 -70.04 -27.15
C GLN A 381 29.00 -70.78 -27.82
N LEU A 382 30.08 -70.08 -28.17
CA LEU A 382 31.28 -70.68 -28.72
C LEU A 382 31.91 -71.68 -27.76
N LEU A 383 32.00 -71.33 -26.46
CA LEU A 383 32.52 -72.22 -25.43
C LEU A 383 31.67 -73.50 -25.30
N GLN A 384 30.34 -73.40 -25.40
CA GLN A 384 29.46 -74.57 -25.38
C GLN A 384 29.73 -75.52 -26.56
N LEU A 385 29.91 -74.97 -27.77
CA LEU A 385 30.24 -75.79 -28.95
C LEU A 385 31.60 -76.48 -28.79
N ILE A 386 32.61 -75.77 -28.26
CA ILE A 386 33.91 -76.37 -27.96
C ILE A 386 33.80 -77.52 -26.96
N LEU A 387 33.01 -77.35 -25.89
CA LEU A 387 32.76 -78.39 -24.89
C LEU A 387 32.01 -79.60 -25.47
N GLN A 388 31.24 -79.42 -26.53
CA GLN A 388 30.56 -80.49 -27.28
C GLN A 388 31.47 -81.20 -28.31
N GLY A 389 32.75 -80.83 -28.39
CA GLY A 389 33.73 -81.47 -29.26
C GLY A 389 33.97 -80.77 -30.60
N TRP A 390 33.47 -79.54 -30.79
CA TRP A 390 33.80 -78.73 -31.95
C TRP A 390 35.18 -78.06 -31.80
N ASN A 391 35.91 -77.94 -32.89
CA ASN A 391 37.25 -77.38 -32.92
C ASN A 391 37.26 -76.06 -33.69
N VAL A 392 37.90 -75.02 -33.15
CA VAL A 392 37.97 -73.71 -33.79
C VAL A 392 39.25 -73.60 -34.62
N TYR A 393 39.12 -73.19 -35.89
CA TYR A 393 40.26 -72.87 -36.74
C TYR A 393 39.88 -71.85 -37.82
N GLY A 394 40.72 -70.82 -38.03
CA GLY A 394 40.55 -69.86 -39.12
C GLY A 394 39.23 -69.07 -39.10
N GLY A 395 38.55 -68.97 -37.96
CA GLY A 395 37.21 -68.35 -37.86
C GLY A 395 36.04 -69.31 -38.08
N SER A 396 36.30 -70.58 -38.37
CA SER A 396 35.32 -71.65 -38.58
C SER A 396 35.34 -72.68 -37.44
N LEU A 397 34.25 -73.42 -37.31
CA LEU A 397 34.07 -74.52 -36.35
C LEU A 397 34.01 -75.86 -37.08
N TYR A 398 34.81 -76.83 -36.64
CA TYR A 398 34.93 -78.16 -37.24
C TYR A 398 34.53 -79.26 -36.26
N TYR A 399 33.71 -80.19 -36.74
CA TYR A 399 33.32 -81.38 -35.98
C TYR A 399 33.81 -82.65 -36.67
N PHE A 400 34.60 -83.44 -35.96
CA PHE A 400 35.14 -84.71 -36.45
C PHE A 400 34.31 -85.87 -35.91
N SER A 401 33.38 -86.37 -36.72
CA SER A 401 32.47 -87.44 -36.30
C SER A 401 33.19 -88.77 -36.09
N HIS A 402 33.00 -89.38 -34.92
CA HIS A 402 33.45 -90.76 -34.66
C HIS A 402 32.53 -91.83 -35.26
N VAL A 403 31.35 -91.45 -35.78
CA VAL A 403 30.36 -92.36 -36.37
C VAL A 403 30.47 -92.30 -37.90
N LYS A 404 30.73 -93.46 -38.50
CA LYS A 404 30.77 -93.63 -39.98
C LYS A 404 29.37 -93.52 -40.57
N LYS A 405 29.24 -92.77 -41.65
CA LYS A 405 28.00 -92.51 -42.39
C LYS A 405 28.30 -92.51 -43.89
N SER A 406 27.30 -92.76 -44.73
CA SER A 406 27.42 -92.42 -46.16
C SER A 406 27.57 -90.90 -46.34
N TRP A 407 28.11 -90.44 -47.47
CA TRP A 407 28.30 -89.01 -47.71
C TRP A 407 26.99 -88.21 -47.53
N HIS A 408 25.86 -88.71 -48.07
CA HIS A 408 24.54 -88.08 -47.91
C HIS A 408 24.00 -88.09 -46.48
N GLU A 409 24.30 -89.13 -45.69
CA GLU A 409 23.93 -89.16 -44.26
C GLU A 409 24.82 -88.24 -43.42
N ALA A 410 26.09 -88.13 -43.78
CA ALA A 410 27.03 -87.23 -43.12
C ALA A 410 26.64 -85.77 -43.35
N GLU A 411 26.31 -85.39 -44.58
CA GLU A 411 25.81 -84.04 -44.89
C GLU A 411 24.49 -83.74 -44.17
N ARG A 412 23.51 -84.66 -44.20
CA ARG A 412 22.26 -84.47 -43.44
C ARG A 412 22.51 -84.31 -41.95
N PHE A 413 23.49 -85.01 -41.39
CA PHE A 413 23.89 -84.83 -40.00
C PHE A 413 24.50 -83.44 -39.78
N CYS A 414 25.44 -82.99 -40.62
CA CYS A 414 26.00 -81.64 -40.51
C CYS A 414 24.91 -80.57 -40.57
N VAL A 415 23.97 -80.68 -41.52
CA VAL A 415 22.84 -79.74 -41.67
C VAL A 415 21.95 -79.74 -40.44
N SER A 416 21.70 -80.90 -39.82
CA SER A 416 20.95 -80.99 -38.56
C SER A 416 21.64 -80.29 -37.38
N GLN A 417 22.95 -80.09 -37.47
CA GLN A 417 23.75 -79.32 -36.50
C GLN A 417 23.96 -77.86 -36.93
N GLY A 418 23.29 -77.41 -38.00
CA GLY A 418 23.47 -76.05 -38.54
C GLY A 418 24.79 -75.83 -39.25
N ALA A 419 25.42 -76.90 -39.75
CA ALA A 419 26.70 -76.88 -40.46
C ALA A 419 26.61 -77.65 -41.80
N HIS A 420 27.73 -77.75 -42.51
CA HIS A 420 27.88 -78.54 -43.73
C HIS A 420 29.14 -79.40 -43.63
N LEU A 421 29.27 -80.44 -44.47
CA LEU A 421 30.56 -81.11 -44.64
C LEU A 421 31.62 -80.09 -45.09
N ALA A 422 32.79 -80.14 -44.45
CA ALA A 422 33.81 -79.11 -44.57
C ALA A 422 34.26 -78.89 -46.02
N SER A 423 34.33 -77.63 -46.44
CA SER A 423 35.09 -77.21 -47.60
C SER A 423 36.57 -77.03 -47.25
N VAL A 424 37.41 -76.94 -48.27
CA VAL A 424 38.83 -76.66 -48.12
C VAL A 424 39.19 -75.52 -49.06
N THR A 425 39.58 -74.38 -48.49
CA THR A 425 39.76 -73.11 -49.18
C THR A 425 41.18 -72.55 -49.11
N SER A 426 42.03 -73.15 -48.26
CA SER A 426 43.43 -72.75 -48.08
C SER A 426 44.33 -73.96 -47.78
N GLU A 427 45.62 -73.84 -48.10
CA GLU A 427 46.62 -74.86 -47.76
C GLU A 427 46.74 -75.04 -46.23
N GLU A 428 46.58 -73.94 -45.47
CA GLU A 428 46.62 -73.96 -44.02
C GLU A 428 45.42 -74.70 -43.43
N GLU A 429 44.22 -74.54 -43.99
CA GLU A 429 43.03 -75.30 -43.60
C GLU A 429 43.18 -76.79 -43.94
N GLN A 430 43.70 -77.11 -45.12
CA GLN A 430 44.00 -78.47 -45.51
C GLN A 430 44.97 -79.14 -44.53
N ALA A 431 46.08 -78.49 -44.21
CA ALA A 431 47.06 -78.99 -43.25
C ALA A 431 46.47 -79.20 -41.85
N TYR A 432 45.59 -78.28 -41.42
CA TYR A 432 44.86 -78.41 -40.16
C TYR A 432 43.94 -79.65 -40.14
N LEU A 433 43.13 -79.85 -41.19
CA LEU A 433 42.23 -81.00 -41.29
C LEU A 433 43.01 -82.33 -41.33
N ILE A 434 44.13 -82.39 -42.05
CA ILE A 434 45.00 -83.58 -42.11
C ILE A 434 45.52 -83.96 -40.71
N LYS A 435 45.87 -82.99 -39.86
CA LYS A 435 46.35 -83.25 -38.50
C LYS A 435 45.34 -84.06 -37.68
N PHE A 436 44.05 -83.74 -37.78
CA PHE A 436 42.98 -84.41 -37.03
C PHE A 436 42.45 -85.68 -37.70
N THR A 437 42.64 -85.83 -39.02
CA THR A 437 42.14 -86.97 -39.80
C THR A 437 43.22 -88.00 -40.17
N SER A 438 44.47 -87.79 -39.75
CA SER A 438 45.62 -88.66 -40.07
C SER A 438 45.45 -90.14 -39.72
N THR A 439 44.56 -90.47 -38.78
CA THR A 439 44.32 -91.85 -38.32
C THR A 439 43.09 -92.51 -38.96
N SER A 440 42.23 -91.75 -39.66
CA SER A 440 41.00 -92.29 -40.28
C SER A 440 40.43 -91.39 -41.38
N TYR A 441 39.84 -92.00 -42.41
CA TYR A 441 39.19 -91.25 -43.49
C TYR A 441 37.89 -90.59 -43.02
N HIS A 442 37.73 -89.31 -43.36
CA HIS A 442 36.55 -88.50 -43.07
C HIS A 442 35.95 -87.96 -44.38
N TRP A 443 34.63 -87.84 -44.44
CA TRP A 443 33.97 -87.18 -45.55
C TRP A 443 34.19 -85.66 -45.48
N ILE A 444 34.42 -85.05 -46.64
CA ILE A 444 34.44 -83.60 -46.86
C ILE A 444 33.34 -83.23 -47.84
N GLY A 445 33.04 -81.94 -47.98
CA GLY A 445 31.90 -81.43 -48.73
C GLY A 445 32.03 -81.47 -50.25
N LEU A 446 33.08 -82.08 -50.78
CA LEU A 446 33.37 -82.09 -52.21
C LEU A 446 32.44 -83.08 -52.93
N THR A 447 31.69 -82.60 -53.92
CA THR A 447 30.72 -83.40 -54.68
C THR A 447 30.60 -82.91 -56.12
N ASP A 448 30.34 -83.81 -57.06
CA ASP A 448 30.00 -83.52 -58.46
C ASP A 448 28.53 -83.87 -58.79
N SER A 449 27.73 -84.14 -57.75
CA SER A 449 26.32 -84.52 -57.88
C SER A 449 25.55 -83.56 -58.80
N GLY A 450 25.01 -84.02 -59.92
CA GLY A 450 24.28 -83.17 -60.88
C GLY A 450 25.01 -82.90 -62.19
N LYS A 451 26.36 -82.93 -62.23
CA LYS A 451 27.12 -83.03 -63.47
C LYS A 451 28.47 -83.71 -63.20
N GLU A 452 28.58 -84.95 -63.63
CA GLU A 452 29.81 -85.76 -63.55
C GLU A 452 31.02 -84.95 -64.05
N GLY A 453 32.08 -84.93 -63.25
CA GLY A 453 33.31 -84.18 -63.55
C GLY A 453 33.27 -82.67 -63.24
N SER A 454 32.15 -82.15 -62.70
CA SER A 454 32.02 -80.75 -62.25
C SER A 454 31.94 -80.68 -60.73
N TRP A 455 33.10 -80.71 -60.08
CA TRP A 455 33.22 -80.63 -58.61
C TRP A 455 32.77 -79.29 -58.04
N ARG A 456 32.12 -79.34 -56.87
CA ARG A 456 31.73 -78.18 -56.05
C ARG A 456 31.70 -78.55 -54.57
N TRP A 457 31.68 -77.53 -53.71
CA TRP A 457 31.45 -77.71 -52.28
C TRP A 457 29.95 -77.63 -51.95
N VAL A 458 29.51 -78.51 -51.04
CA VAL A 458 28.10 -78.60 -50.63
C VAL A 458 27.62 -77.40 -49.80
N ASP A 459 28.54 -76.70 -49.14
CA ASP A 459 28.29 -75.47 -48.37
C ASP A 459 28.12 -74.21 -49.27
N GLY A 460 28.27 -74.37 -50.58
CA GLY A 460 28.18 -73.27 -51.55
C GLY A 460 29.49 -72.52 -51.80
N THR A 461 30.58 -72.91 -51.14
CA THR A 461 31.90 -72.31 -51.34
C THR A 461 32.39 -72.50 -52.79
N PRO A 462 32.93 -71.46 -53.45
CA PRO A 462 33.44 -71.58 -54.81
C PRO A 462 34.55 -72.63 -54.92
N PHE A 463 34.44 -73.56 -55.87
CA PHE A 463 35.48 -74.55 -56.14
C PHE A 463 36.55 -74.01 -57.09
N SER A 464 37.82 -74.18 -56.73
CA SER A 464 38.99 -73.73 -57.51
C SER A 464 39.92 -74.89 -57.85
N VAL A 465 40.06 -75.18 -59.14
CA VAL A 465 40.90 -76.28 -59.64
C VAL A 465 42.38 -76.06 -59.32
N THR A 466 42.86 -74.80 -59.37
CA THR A 466 44.28 -74.46 -59.14
C THR A 466 44.74 -74.67 -57.70
N GLN A 467 43.83 -74.67 -56.73
CA GLN A 467 44.13 -74.95 -55.31
C GLN A 467 43.98 -76.45 -54.97
N SER A 468 43.41 -77.25 -55.87
CA SER A 468 43.09 -78.67 -55.62
C SER A 468 44.15 -79.65 -56.17
N THR A 469 45.20 -79.14 -56.82
CA THR A 469 46.22 -79.95 -57.53
C THR A 469 47.65 -79.71 -57.07
N ALA A 470 47.86 -79.20 -55.85
CA ALA A 470 49.19 -79.03 -55.25
C ALA A 470 49.58 -80.25 -54.39
#